data_AF-A0A2T4CMN3-F1
#
_entry.id   AF-A0A2T4CMN3-F1
#
_cell.length_a   1.000
_cell.length_b   1.000
_cell.length_c   1.000
_cell.angle_alpha   90.00
_cell.angle_beta   90.00
_cell.angle_gamma   90.00
#
_symmetry.space_group_name_H-M   'P 1'
#
loop_
_entity.id
_entity.type
_entity.pdbx_description
1 polymer ?
#
loop_
_entity_poly.entity_id
_entity_poly.type
_entity_poly.pdbx_seq_one_letter_code
_entity_poly.pdbx_strand_id
1 'polypeptide(L)'
;MQLFVNDLTVIDFSYLCPERGIVGESWIVDIVLDGSLNEQSMVLDFGRVKKQIKRIIDGAVDHKLAVPAEHAYTQVTHDADDTCYWVDFMRPNQKSIHLFCPADAFAFIDADAVT
;
A
#
# COMPACT_ATOMS: atom_id res chain seq x y z
N MET A 1 1.80 -22.96 16.80
CA MET A 1 2.35 -22.06 17.84
C MET A 1 2.32 -20.68 17.24
N GLN A 2 1.70 -19.72 17.92
CA GLN A 2 1.51 -18.38 17.38
C GLN A 2 2.65 -17.48 17.84
N LEU A 3 3.31 -16.85 16.88
CA LEU A 3 4.30 -15.81 17.11
C LEU A 3 3.67 -14.45 16.78
N PHE A 4 3.65 -13.57 17.77
CA PHE A 4 3.16 -12.21 17.65
C PHE A 4 4.34 -11.26 17.56
N VAL A 5 4.28 -10.35 16.60
CA VAL A 5 5.27 -9.30 16.38
C VAL A 5 4.53 -7.99 16.37
N ASN A 6 4.75 -7.21 17.41
CA ASN A 6 4.24 -5.86 17.46
C ASN A 6 5.24 -4.93 16.78
N ASP A 7 4.74 -3.89 16.13
CA ASP A 7 5.51 -2.79 15.55
C ASP A 7 6.59 -3.29 14.58
N LEU A 8 6.24 -4.16 13.61
CA LEU A 8 7.22 -4.68 12.65
C LEU A 8 7.92 -3.54 11.91
N THR A 9 7.11 -2.63 11.38
CA THR A 9 7.50 -1.44 10.62
C THR A 9 6.39 -0.40 10.71
N VAL A 10 6.73 0.83 10.37
CA VAL A 10 5.77 1.89 10.06
C VAL A 10 5.67 1.98 8.53
N ILE A 11 4.47 2.22 8.02
CA ILE A 11 4.19 2.55 6.62
C ILE A 11 3.85 4.03 6.57
N ASP A 12 4.63 4.80 5.85
CA ASP A 12 4.36 6.22 5.60
C ASP A 12 3.88 6.38 4.17
N PHE A 13 2.60 6.71 3.99
CA PHE A 13 1.99 6.78 2.66
C PHE A 13 0.96 7.90 2.58
N SER A 14 0.46 8.14 1.38
CA SER A 14 -0.72 9.00 1.19
C SER A 14 -1.77 8.25 0.41
N TYR A 15 -3.04 8.62 0.55
CA TYR A 15 -4.12 8.02 -0.23
C TYR A 15 -5.11 9.05 -0.77
N LEU A 16 -5.81 8.67 -1.83
CA LEU A 16 -6.90 9.46 -2.39
C LEU A 16 -8.22 9.12 -1.67
N CYS A 17 -8.68 10.05 -0.86
CA CYS A 17 -9.97 10.00 -0.18
C CYS A 17 -11.05 10.73 -1.00
N PRO A 18 -12.20 10.10 -1.32
CA PRO A 18 -13.31 10.74 -2.01
C PRO A 18 -13.80 12.03 -1.32
N GLU A 19 -13.78 12.06 0.01
CA GLU A 19 -14.27 13.19 0.82
C GLU A 19 -13.19 14.25 1.05
N ARG A 20 -11.99 13.81 1.45
CA ARG A 20 -10.91 14.69 1.95
C ARG A 20 -9.92 15.08 0.85
N GLY A 21 -9.71 14.23 -0.16
CA GLY A 21 -8.69 14.40 -1.19
C GLY A 21 -7.43 13.63 -0.84
N ILE A 22 -6.25 14.21 -1.09
CA ILE A 22 -4.99 13.58 -0.70
C ILE A 22 -4.87 13.66 0.83
N VAL A 23 -4.74 12.52 1.48
CA VAL A 23 -4.53 12.39 2.92
C VAL A 23 -3.22 11.62 3.14
N GLY A 24 -2.33 12.15 3.98
CA GLY A 24 -1.12 11.44 4.42
C GLY A 24 -1.36 10.76 5.76
N GLU A 25 -0.95 9.50 5.89
CA GLU A 25 -1.05 8.72 7.13
C GLU A 25 0.19 7.85 7.37
N SER A 26 0.38 7.51 8.64
CA SER A 26 1.44 6.61 9.11
C SER A 26 0.78 5.44 9.83
N TRP A 27 0.93 4.23 9.30
CA TRP A 27 0.34 3.02 9.88
C TRP A 27 1.40 2.13 10.51
N ILE A 28 1.12 1.63 11.70
CA ILE A 28 1.96 0.64 12.38
C ILE A 28 1.49 -0.76 11.96
N VAL A 29 2.43 -1.61 11.54
CA VAL A 29 2.12 -2.96 11.08
C VAL A 29 2.49 -4.00 12.15
N ASP A 30 1.46 -4.66 12.68
CA ASP A 30 1.59 -5.83 13.54
C ASP A 30 1.37 -7.11 12.73
N ILE A 31 2.05 -8.19 13.11
CA ILE A 31 1.97 -9.47 12.41
C ILE A 31 1.77 -10.62 13.39
N VAL A 32 0.87 -11.52 13.00
CA VAL A 32 0.65 -12.80 13.66
C VAL A 32 1.03 -13.92 12.69
N LEU A 33 2.00 -14.74 13.08
CA LEU A 33 2.41 -15.92 12.33
C LEU A 33 1.98 -17.16 13.10
N ASP A 34 1.25 -18.07 12.45
CA ASP A 34 1.00 -19.40 12.99
C ASP A 34 1.76 -20.44 12.19
N GLY A 35 2.36 -21.41 12.89
CA GLY A 35 3.11 -22.49 12.26
C GLY A 35 3.46 -23.62 13.22
N SER A 36 3.92 -24.72 12.61
CA SER A 36 4.43 -25.89 13.32
C SER A 36 5.93 -25.76 13.57
N LEU A 37 6.42 -26.38 14.65
CA LEU A 37 7.85 -26.44 14.93
C LEU A 37 8.54 -27.29 13.85
N ASN A 38 9.65 -26.79 13.32
CA ASN A 38 10.56 -27.57 12.50
C ASN A 38 11.38 -28.53 13.38
N GLU A 39 12.20 -29.38 12.76
CA GLU A 39 13.05 -30.38 13.44
C GLU A 39 14.04 -29.78 14.47
N GLN A 40 14.27 -28.47 14.42
CA GLN A 40 15.13 -27.72 15.34
C GLN A 40 14.33 -27.04 16.47
N SER A 41 13.05 -27.37 16.65
CA SER A 41 12.15 -26.73 17.61
C SER A 41 12.02 -25.21 17.41
N MET A 42 12.13 -24.73 16.16
CA MET A 42 11.84 -23.36 15.76
C MET A 42 10.69 -23.34 14.76
N VAL A 43 9.80 -22.35 14.81
CA VAL A 43 8.67 -22.27 13.87
C VAL A 43 9.12 -21.79 12.47
N LEU A 44 10.05 -20.83 12.40
CA LEU A 44 10.72 -20.38 11.18
C LEU A 44 11.93 -19.49 11.57
N ASP A 45 12.88 -19.24 10.66
CA ASP A 45 13.90 -18.20 10.87
C ASP A 45 13.23 -16.82 10.83
N PHE A 46 12.91 -16.32 12.01
CA PHE A 46 12.18 -15.07 12.19
C PHE A 46 12.90 -13.87 11.57
N GLY A 47 14.24 -13.88 11.54
CA GLY A 47 15.03 -12.84 10.90
C GLY A 47 14.80 -12.76 9.39
N ARG A 48 14.56 -13.91 8.73
CA ARG A 48 14.23 -13.97 7.30
C ARG A 48 12.80 -13.53 7.02
N VAL A 49 11.84 -13.92 7.86
CA VAL A 49 10.42 -13.53 7.71
C VAL A 49 10.26 -12.02 7.83
N LYS A 50 10.84 -11.42 8.88
CA LYS A 50 10.80 -9.96 9.07
C LYS A 50 11.34 -9.21 7.87
N LYS A 51 12.48 -9.66 7.31
CA LYS A 51 13.08 -9.04 6.11
C LYS A 51 12.20 -9.18 4.87
N GLN A 52 11.58 -10.35 4.67
CA GLN A 52 10.69 -10.57 3.53
C GLN A 52 9.45 -9.71 3.61
N ILE A 53 8.76 -9.70 4.77
CA ILE A 53 7.53 -8.92 4.94
C ILE A 53 7.82 -7.43 4.81
N LYS A 54 8.87 -6.93 5.46
CA LYS A 54 9.29 -5.53 5.30
C LYS A 54 9.54 -5.18 3.83
N ARG A 55 10.25 -6.03 3.08
CA ARG A 55 10.51 -5.78 1.66
C ARG A 55 9.23 -5.73 0.81
N ILE A 56 8.25 -6.57 1.13
CA ILE A 56 6.95 -6.56 0.44
C ILE A 56 6.22 -5.25 0.72
N ILE A 57 6.16 -4.83 1.98
CA ILE A 57 5.53 -3.57 2.40
C ILE A 57 6.22 -2.37 1.73
N ASP A 58 7.55 -2.30 1.85
CA ASP A 58 8.38 -1.23 1.27
C ASP A 58 8.15 -1.10 -0.25
N GLY A 59 7.94 -2.23 -0.96
CA GLY A 59 7.72 -2.24 -2.40
C GLY A 59 6.26 -2.01 -2.83
N ALA A 60 5.30 -2.35 -1.99
CA ALA A 60 3.89 -2.32 -2.34
C ALA A 60 3.25 -0.94 -2.12
N VAL A 61 3.46 -0.32 -0.96
CA VAL A 61 2.67 0.84 -0.53
C VAL A 61 3.48 1.94 0.18
N ASP A 62 4.62 1.61 0.77
CA ASP A 62 5.43 2.58 1.50
C ASP A 62 5.96 3.69 0.57
N HIS A 63 5.89 4.94 1.02
CA HIS A 63 6.24 6.13 0.26
C HIS A 63 5.52 6.29 -1.10
N LYS A 64 4.34 5.67 -1.27
CA LYS A 64 3.52 5.77 -2.48
C LYS A 64 2.19 6.46 -2.22
N LEU A 65 1.55 6.89 -3.30
CA LEU A 65 0.16 7.33 -3.28
C LEU A 65 -0.75 6.11 -3.52
N ALA A 66 -1.47 5.68 -2.48
CA ALA A 66 -2.50 4.67 -2.56
C ALA A 66 -3.74 5.23 -3.30
N VAL A 67 -4.10 4.59 -4.41
CA VAL A 67 -5.21 4.98 -5.27
C VAL A 67 -6.28 3.89 -5.19
N PRO A 68 -7.52 4.18 -4.75
CA PRO A 68 -8.60 3.21 -4.79
C PRO A 68 -9.01 2.99 -6.26
N ALA A 69 -8.54 1.89 -6.85
CA ALA A 69 -8.65 1.63 -8.27
C ALA A 69 -10.09 1.36 -8.72
N GLU A 70 -10.94 0.87 -7.82
CA GLU A 70 -12.33 0.52 -8.11
C GLU A 70 -13.29 1.69 -7.88
N HIS A 71 -12.84 2.76 -7.22
CA HIS A 71 -13.70 3.91 -6.94
C HIS A 71 -14.13 4.62 -8.23
N ALA A 72 -15.41 4.99 -8.32
CA ALA A 72 -16.01 5.62 -9.51
C ALA A 72 -15.38 6.96 -9.94
N TYR A 73 -14.58 7.60 -9.08
CA TYR A 73 -13.86 8.83 -9.41
C TYR A 73 -12.50 8.58 -10.05
N THR A 74 -11.96 7.37 -9.91
CA THR A 74 -10.61 7.03 -10.36
C THR A 74 -10.63 6.72 -11.85
N GLN A 75 -9.79 7.41 -12.60
CA GLN A 75 -9.48 7.10 -13.99
C GLN A 75 -7.96 7.06 -14.13
N VAL A 76 -7.45 5.96 -14.66
CA VAL A 76 -6.01 5.75 -14.85
C VAL A 76 -5.74 5.60 -16.33
N THR A 77 -4.82 6.42 -16.85
CA THR A 77 -4.32 6.32 -18.21
C THR A 77 -2.85 5.96 -18.17
N HIS A 78 -2.51 4.87 -18.85
CA HIS A 78 -1.15 4.36 -18.95
C HIS A 78 -0.45 4.98 -20.17
N ASP A 79 0.81 5.38 -20.01
CA ASP A 79 1.65 5.74 -21.15
C ASP A 79 2.13 4.48 -21.89
N ALA A 80 2.57 4.63 -23.15
CA ALA A 80 2.90 3.50 -24.02
C ALA A 80 3.99 2.57 -23.47
N ASP A 81 4.90 3.11 -22.66
CA ASP A 81 6.04 2.39 -22.09
C ASP A 81 5.85 2.03 -20.61
N ASP A 82 4.65 2.24 -20.03
CA ASP A 82 4.32 1.99 -18.61
C ASP A 82 5.23 2.68 -17.57
N THR A 83 5.98 3.71 -17.98
CA THR A 83 6.91 4.41 -17.08
C THR A 83 6.23 5.49 -16.25
N CYS A 84 5.20 6.12 -16.80
CA CYS A 84 4.42 7.18 -16.15
C CYS A 84 2.93 6.93 -16.33
N TYR A 85 2.15 7.28 -15.31
CA TYR A 85 0.70 7.17 -15.35
C TYR A 85 0.04 8.53 -15.12
N TRP A 86 -1.07 8.73 -15.83
CA TRP A 86 -2.05 9.77 -15.54
C TRP A 86 -3.10 9.20 -14.61
N VAL A 87 -3.26 9.80 -13.43
CA VAL A 87 -4.32 9.47 -12.48
C VAL A 87 -5.21 10.68 -12.30
N ASP A 88 -6.44 10.56 -12.80
CA ASP A 88 -7.50 11.55 -12.65
C ASP A 88 -8.49 11.06 -11.59
N PHE A 89 -8.65 11.84 -10.53
CA PHE A 89 -9.58 11.57 -9.44
C PHE A 89 -10.69 12.62 -9.45
N MET A 90 -11.78 12.30 -10.14
CA MET A 90 -12.85 13.20 -10.57
C MET A 90 -13.88 13.50 -9.48
N ARG A 91 -13.43 14.08 -8.36
CA ARG A 91 -14.33 14.50 -7.27
C ARG A 91 -15.27 15.64 -7.72
N PRO A 92 -16.52 15.67 -7.20
CA PRO A 92 -17.48 16.72 -7.53
C PRO A 92 -17.07 18.10 -7.00
N ASN A 93 -17.77 19.14 -7.45
CA ASN A 93 -17.59 20.53 -7.00
C ASN A 93 -16.19 21.12 -7.30
N GLN A 94 -15.63 20.82 -8.47
CA GLN A 94 -14.29 21.31 -8.90
C GLN A 94 -13.14 20.91 -7.96
N LYS A 95 -13.29 19.79 -7.25
CA LYS A 95 -12.25 19.23 -6.38
C LYS A 95 -11.46 18.11 -7.05
N SER A 96 -11.48 18.02 -8.37
CA SER A 96 -10.75 16.99 -9.10
C SER A 96 -9.24 17.10 -8.83
N ILE A 97 -8.58 15.95 -8.81
CA ILE A 97 -7.12 15.84 -8.64
C ILE A 97 -6.59 15.18 -9.90
N HIS A 98 -5.54 15.75 -10.49
CA HIS A 98 -4.94 15.30 -11.74
C HIS A 98 -3.45 15.14 -11.51
N LEU A 99 -2.93 13.93 -11.67
CA LEU A 99 -1.55 13.59 -11.38
C LEU A 99 -0.91 12.92 -12.58
N PHE A 100 0.27 13.40 -12.97
CA PHE A 100 1.13 12.72 -13.92
C PHE A 100 2.46 12.43 -13.24
N CYS A 101 2.67 11.16 -12.89
CA CYS A 101 3.83 10.73 -12.09
C CYS A 101 4.36 9.40 -12.61
N PRO A 102 5.59 9.01 -12.24
CA PRO A 102 6.11 7.68 -12.52
C PRO A 102 5.17 6.59 -12.00
N ALA A 103 5.09 5.46 -12.70
CA ALA A 103 4.28 4.31 -12.29
C ALA A 103 4.56 3.87 -10.85
N ASP A 104 5.84 3.89 -10.46
CA ASP A 104 6.29 3.51 -9.12
C ASP A 104 5.83 4.47 -8.00
N ALA A 105 5.34 5.66 -8.33
CA ALA A 105 4.80 6.60 -7.34
C ALA A 105 3.39 6.20 -6.84
N PHE A 106 2.70 5.31 -7.56
CA PHE A 106 1.34 4.90 -7.25
C PHE A 106 1.30 3.48 -6.67
N ALA A 107 0.39 3.27 -5.73
CA ALA A 107 -0.02 1.96 -5.26
C ALA A 107 -1.52 1.81 -5.54
N PHE A 108 -1.88 1.08 -6.60
CA PHE A 108 -3.28 0.83 -6.92
C PHE A 108 -3.83 -0.24 -5.97
N ILE A 109 -4.89 0.11 -5.24
CA ILE A 109 -5.57 -0.77 -4.29
C ILE A 109 -6.90 -1.19 -4.92
N ASP A 110 -7.11 -2.50 -5.02
CA ASP A 110 -8.35 -3.10 -5.50
C ASP A 110 -9.45 -2.94 -4.43
N ALA A 111 -9.95 -1.71 -4.30
CA ALA A 111 -11.00 -1.33 -3.37
C ALA A 111 -11.67 -0.01 -3.79
N ASP A 112 -12.90 0.20 -3.31
CA ASP A 112 -13.62 1.46 -3.43
C ASP A 112 -13.03 2.58 -2.55
N ALA A 113 -12.40 2.25 -1.42
CA ALA A 113 -11.84 3.25 -0.51
C ALA A 113 -10.62 2.70 0.25
N VAL A 114 -9.71 3.61 0.62
CA VAL A 114 -8.58 3.35 1.52
C VAL A 114 -8.91 3.97 2.88
N THR A 115 -8.89 3.16 3.95
CA THR A 115 -9.29 3.53 5.32
C THR A 115 -8.47 2.81 6.37
#